data_AF-A0A8T0TTI8-F1
#
_entry.id   AF-A0A8T0TTI8-F1
#
_cell.length_a   1.000
_cell.length_b   1.000
_cell.length_c   1.000
_cell.angle_alpha   90.00
_cell.angle_beta   90.00
_cell.angle_gamma   90.00
#
_symmetry.space_group_name_H-M   'P 1'
#
loop_
_entity.id
_entity.type
_entity.pdbx_description
1 polymer ?
#
loop_
_entity_poly.entity_id
_entity_poly.type
_entity_poly.pdbx_seq_one_letter_code
_entity_poly.pdbx_strand_id
1 'polypeptide(L)'
;MIMGGDFDLIRKESAKSSDHYNHLLINQFNDLIGNHQLREVTRVGSQYTWTNKQHVPVLVNLDRFLMTTWGLTRVGSDHSPIILDSGEHGVPRPRYFFFEKQWLLKPNFQTMVAEK
;
A
#
# COMPACT_ATOMS: atom_id res chain seq x y z
N MET A 1 6.04 3.39 -7.73
CA MET A 1 5.01 4.30 -8.27
C MET A 1 3.69 3.93 -7.62
N ILE A 2 2.95 4.92 -7.13
CA ILE A 2 1.60 4.73 -6.56
C ILE A 2 0.64 5.55 -7.42
N MET A 3 -0.49 4.94 -7.80
CA MET A 3 -1.61 5.58 -8.47
C MET A 3 -2.82 5.42 -7.58
N GLY A 4 -3.53 6.51 -7.32
CA GLY A 4 -4.72 6.50 -6.48
C GLY A 4 -5.79 7.41 -7.05
N GLY A 5 -7.05 7.02 -6.88
CA GLY A 5 -8.19 7.81 -7.30
C GLY A 5 -9.39 6.95 -7.67
N ASP A 6 -10.37 7.62 -8.29
CA ASP A 6 -11.57 7.02 -8.84
C ASP A 6 -11.26 6.41 -10.22
N PHE A 7 -11.43 5.10 -10.35
CA PHE A 7 -11.20 4.38 -11.60
C PHE A 7 -12.49 4.15 -12.40
N ASP A 8 -13.65 4.44 -11.83
CA ASP A 8 -14.98 4.10 -12.37
C ASP A 8 -15.12 2.61 -12.77
N LEU A 9 -14.32 1.73 -12.16
CA LEU A 9 -14.23 0.29 -12.45
C LEU A 9 -14.21 -0.55 -11.18
N ILE A 10 -14.96 -1.65 -11.20
CA ILE A 10 -14.98 -2.64 -10.10
C ILE A 10 -14.06 -3.83 -10.41
N ARG A 11 -13.39 -4.37 -9.39
CA ARG A 11 -12.49 -5.54 -9.52
C ARG A 11 -13.16 -6.89 -9.31
N LYS A 12 -14.29 -6.90 -8.63
CA LYS A 12 -15.04 -8.11 -8.23
C LYS A 12 -16.48 -7.73 -7.93
N GLU A 13 -17.37 -8.70 -8.01
CA GLU A 13 -18.80 -8.52 -7.74
C GLU A 13 -19.05 -7.92 -6.35
N SER A 14 -18.31 -8.38 -5.33
CA SER A 14 -18.42 -7.87 -3.95
C SER A 14 -18.06 -6.38 -3.79
N ALA A 15 -17.55 -5.72 -4.83
CA ALA A 15 -17.28 -4.28 -4.85
C ALA A 15 -18.51 -3.45 -5.25
N LYS A 16 -19.65 -4.08 -5.57
CA LYS A 16 -20.91 -3.43 -5.90
C LYS A 16 -22.07 -4.16 -5.21
N SER A 17 -23.03 -3.41 -4.69
CA SER A 17 -24.15 -3.99 -3.92
C SER A 17 -25.29 -4.55 -4.77
N SER A 18 -25.27 -4.34 -6.09
CA SER A 18 -26.28 -4.86 -7.01
C SER A 18 -25.68 -5.85 -7.99
N ASP A 19 -26.51 -6.76 -8.50
CA ASP A 19 -26.08 -7.88 -9.35
C ASP A 19 -25.82 -7.50 -10.83
N HIS A 20 -25.80 -6.20 -11.13
CA HIS A 20 -25.58 -5.71 -12.49
C HIS A 20 -24.09 -5.43 -12.73
N TYR A 21 -23.40 -6.43 -13.28
CA TYR A 21 -21.96 -6.39 -13.54
C TYR A 21 -21.64 -6.46 -15.03
N ASN A 22 -20.53 -5.83 -15.41
CA ASN A 22 -19.90 -6.06 -16.69
C ASN A 22 -18.63 -6.90 -16.47
N HIS A 23 -18.75 -8.22 -16.60
CA HIS A 23 -17.63 -9.14 -16.39
C HIS A 23 -16.46 -8.90 -17.34
N LEU A 24 -16.72 -8.40 -18.56
CA LEU A 24 -15.65 -8.05 -19.49
C LEU A 24 -14.80 -6.92 -18.95
N LEU A 25 -15.41 -5.84 -18.45
CA LEU A 25 -14.69 -4.72 -17.84
C LEU A 25 -13.95 -5.13 -16.56
N ILE A 26 -14.56 -5.99 -15.73
CA ILE A 26 -13.91 -6.55 -14.55
C ILE A 26 -12.64 -7.29 -14.93
N ASN A 27 -12.73 -8.17 -15.93
CA ASN A 27 -11.60 -8.96 -16.41
C ASN A 27 -10.52 -8.06 -17.00
N GLN A 28 -10.87 -7.14 -17.90
CA GLN A 28 -9.92 -6.19 -18.49
C GLN A 28 -9.20 -5.34 -17.43
N PHE A 29 -9.91 -4.90 -16.39
CA PHE A 29 -9.30 -4.13 -15.32
C PHE A 29 -8.33 -4.97 -14.48
N ASN A 30 -8.70 -6.21 -14.16
CA ASN A 30 -7.81 -7.15 -13.47
C ASN A 30 -6.60 -7.55 -14.33
N ASP A 31 -6.78 -7.72 -15.64
CA ASP A 31 -5.70 -7.99 -16.58
C ASP A 31 -4.73 -6.82 -16.67
N LEU A 32 -5.25 -5.57 -16.71
CA LEU A 32 -4.40 -4.37 -16.68
C LEU A 32 -3.57 -4.34 -15.39
N ILE A 33 -4.18 -4.58 -14.23
CA ILE A 33 -3.48 -4.64 -12.95
C ILE A 33 -2.40 -5.74 -12.98
N GLY A 34 -2.72 -6.94 -13.47
CA GLY A 34 -1.80 -8.07 -13.56
C GLY A 34 -0.63 -7.83 -14.52
N ASN A 35 -0.91 -7.35 -15.73
CA ASN A 35 0.06 -7.07 -16.77
C ASN A 35 1.10 -6.01 -16.35
N HIS A 36 0.69 -5.06 -15.50
CA HIS A 36 1.56 -4.01 -14.96
C HIS A 36 2.12 -4.35 -13.57
N GLN A 37 1.90 -5.56 -13.07
CA GLN A 37 2.35 -6.04 -11.76
C GLN A 37 1.96 -5.09 -10.62
N LEU A 38 0.76 -4.52 -10.71
CA LEU A 38 0.23 -3.60 -9.72
C LEU A 38 -0.36 -4.38 -8.55
N ARG A 39 -0.11 -3.89 -7.33
CA ARG A 39 -0.76 -4.38 -6.12
C ARG A 39 -1.72 -3.34 -5.59
N GLU A 40 -2.92 -3.78 -5.27
CA GLU A 40 -3.91 -2.94 -4.60
C GLU A 40 -3.59 -2.83 -3.11
N VAL A 41 -3.55 -1.59 -2.62
CA VAL A 41 -3.45 -1.31 -1.18
C VAL A 41 -4.80 -1.58 -0.55
N THR A 42 -4.84 -2.48 0.42
CA THR A 42 -6.10 -2.81 1.10
C THR A 42 -6.53 -1.61 1.94
N ARG A 43 -7.73 -1.07 1.65
CA ARG A 43 -8.38 -0.08 2.52
C ARG A 43 -8.94 -0.77 3.75
N VAL A 44 -8.75 -0.15 4.90
CA VAL A 44 -9.45 -0.50 6.14
C VAL A 44 -10.63 0.47 6.29
N GLY A 45 -11.81 -0.05 6.67
CA GLY A 45 -13.02 0.76 6.87
C GLY A 45 -14.11 0.48 5.83
N SER A 46 -14.75 1.54 5.32
CA SER A 46 -15.92 1.42 4.42
C SER A 46 -15.61 0.56 3.18
N GLN A 47 -16.47 -0.42 2.92
CA GLN A 47 -16.40 -1.32 1.78
C GLN A 47 -16.66 -0.61 0.44
N TYR A 48 -17.51 0.43 0.47
CA TYR A 48 -17.93 1.21 -0.69
C TYR A 48 -17.48 2.66 -0.57
N THR A 49 -17.24 3.30 -1.70
CA THR A 49 -16.76 4.69 -1.78
C THR A 49 -17.73 5.62 -2.52
N TRP A 50 -18.67 5.04 -3.26
CA TRP A 50 -19.69 5.76 -4.01
C TRP A 50 -21.09 5.19 -3.77
N THR A 51 -22.10 6.06 -3.86
CA THR A 51 -23.52 5.70 -3.85
C THR A 51 -24.30 6.58 -4.82
N ASN A 52 -25.28 6.00 -5.51
CA ASN A 52 -26.17 6.74 -6.39
C ASN A 52 -27.21 7.61 -5.66
N LYS A 53 -27.27 7.55 -4.31
CA LYS A 53 -28.18 8.32 -3.44
C LYS A 53 -29.68 8.15 -3.77
N GLN A 54 -30.06 7.05 -4.41
CA GLN A 54 -31.46 6.71 -4.64
C GLN A 54 -32.10 6.10 -3.38
N HIS A 55 -33.43 6.01 -3.37
CA HIS A 55 -34.19 5.40 -2.26
C HIS A 55 -33.74 3.97 -1.95
N VAL A 56 -33.44 3.18 -2.99
CA VAL A 56 -32.75 1.89 -2.89
C VAL A 56 -31.33 2.10 -3.44
N PRO A 57 -30.35 2.41 -2.57
CA PRO A 57 -29.05 2.86 -3.04
C PRO A 57 -28.24 1.69 -3.64
N VAL A 58 -27.58 1.97 -4.76
CA VAL A 58 -26.48 1.11 -5.25
C VAL A 58 -25.18 1.65 -4.68
N LEU A 59 -24.46 0.81 -3.95
CA LEU A 59 -23.17 1.11 -3.35
C LEU A 59 -22.07 0.49 -4.21
N VAL A 60 -21.02 1.27 -4.50
CA VAL A 60 -19.93 0.83 -5.37
C VAL A 60 -18.59 1.27 -4.78
N ASN A 61 -17.58 0.42 -4.93
CA ASN A 61 -16.19 0.74 -4.61
C ASN A 61 -15.43 1.04 -5.91
N LEU A 62 -15.24 2.33 -6.17
CA LEU A 62 -14.59 2.87 -7.38
C LEU A 62 -13.21 3.46 -7.09
N ASP A 63 -12.95 3.86 -5.85
CA ASP A 63 -11.68 4.45 -5.43
C ASP A 63 -10.67 3.38 -5.01
N ARG A 64 -9.50 3.37 -5.64
CA ARG A 64 -8.45 2.38 -5.36
C ARG A 64 -7.09 3.05 -5.26
N PHE A 65 -6.17 2.38 -4.57
CA PHE A 65 -4.76 2.72 -4.58
C PHE A 65 -4.00 1.50 -5.12
N LEU A 66 -3.29 1.70 -6.22
CA LEU A 66 -2.49 0.69 -6.91
C LEU A 66 -1.02 1.10 -6.82
N MET A 67 -0.14 0.17 -6.47
CA MET A 67 1.30 0.42 -6.39
C MET A 67 2.09 -0.60 -7.21
N THR A 68 3.17 -0.17 -7.84
CA THR A 68 4.20 -1.10 -8.32
C THR A 68 5.05 -1.55 -7.12
N THR A 69 5.04 -2.83 -6.79
CA THR A 69 5.91 -3.36 -5.72
C THR A 69 7.31 -3.60 -6.26
N TRP A 70 8.26 -2.73 -5.92
CA TRP A 70 9.68 -3.00 -6.08
C TRP A 70 10.10 -3.78 -4.83
N GLY A 71 10.19 -5.11 -4.95
CA GLY A 71 10.49 -5.98 -3.83
C GLY A 71 11.90 -5.71 -3.29
N LEU A 72 12.02 -4.93 -2.21
CA LEU A 72 13.19 -4.97 -1.34
C LEU A 72 12.98 -6.11 -0.35
N THR A 73 13.21 -7.35 -0.77
CA THR A 73 13.44 -8.44 0.19
C THR A 73 14.66 -8.05 1.01
N ARG A 74 14.44 -7.61 2.25
CA ARG A 74 15.53 -7.35 3.19
C ARG A 74 16.11 -8.71 3.60
N VAL A 75 17.33 -8.99 3.18
CA VAL A 75 18.06 -10.21 3.59
C VAL A 75 18.08 -10.28 5.12
N GLY A 76 17.54 -11.37 5.68
CA GLY A 76 17.47 -11.61 7.13
C GLY A 76 16.13 -11.27 7.81
N SER A 77 15.11 -10.87 7.06
CA SER A 77 13.73 -10.70 7.54
C SER A 77 12.80 -11.65 6.79
N ASP A 78 11.97 -12.41 7.50
CA ASP A 78 10.87 -13.20 6.94
C ASP A 78 9.68 -12.32 6.49
N HIS A 79 9.70 -11.04 6.85
CA HIS A 79 8.77 -10.02 6.36
C HIS A 79 9.36 -9.18 5.22
N SER A 80 8.57 -8.96 4.16
CA SER A 80 8.85 -7.95 3.13
C SER A 80 8.46 -6.56 3.63
N PRO A 81 9.36 -5.57 3.66
CA PRO A 81 9.03 -4.20 4.04
C PRO A 81 8.03 -3.60 3.05
N ILE A 82 6.92 -3.07 3.55
CA ILE A 82 5.99 -2.25 2.77
C ILE A 82 6.46 -0.81 2.93
N ILE A 83 7.03 -0.23 1.87
CA ILE A 83 7.39 1.19 1.82
C ILE A 83 6.22 1.93 1.21
N LEU A 84 5.55 2.76 2.01
CA LEU A 84 4.51 3.67 1.57
C LEU A 84 5.13 5.08 1.54
N ASP A 85 5.46 5.56 0.35
CA ASP A 85 5.97 6.92 0.14
C ASP A 85 4.82 7.80 -0.37
N SER A 86 4.45 8.81 0.42
CA SER A 86 3.38 9.75 0.06
C SER A 86 3.84 10.83 -0.92
N GLY A 87 5.12 10.89 -1.29
CA GLY A 87 5.68 11.95 -2.13
C GLY A 87 5.74 13.33 -1.45
N GLU A 88 5.22 13.43 -0.21
CA GLU A 88 5.36 14.60 0.65
C GLU A 88 6.73 14.52 1.35
N HIS A 89 7.76 15.06 0.71
CA HIS A 89 9.00 15.36 1.40
C HIS A 89 8.79 16.58 2.30
N GLY A 90 8.10 16.37 3.43
CA GLY A 90 8.06 17.32 4.53
C GLY A 90 9.48 17.60 5.05
N VAL A 91 9.58 18.59 5.95
CA VAL A 91 10.84 18.99 6.63
C VAL A 91 11.67 17.76 7.00
N PRO A 92 13.00 17.72 6.75
CA PRO A 92 13.83 16.55 7.03
C PRO A 92 13.54 16.01 8.42
N ARG A 93 13.07 14.76 8.50
CA ARG A 93 12.83 14.11 9.79
C ARG A 93 14.15 14.09 10.57
N PRO A 94 14.12 14.29 11.91
CA PRO A 94 15.31 14.17 12.73
C PRO A 94 15.97 12.82 12.48
N ARG A 95 17.30 12.80 12.30
CA ARG A 95 18.05 11.55 12.24
C ARG A 95 17.95 10.89 13.61
N TYR A 96 17.12 9.86 13.73
CA TYR A 96 17.07 9.05 14.95
C TYR A 96 18.37 8.27 15.06
N PHE A 97 19.09 8.48 16.17
CA PHE A 97 20.14 7.58 16.59
C PHE A 97 19.49 6.36 17.23
N PHE A 98 19.71 5.18 16.64
CA PHE A 98 19.31 3.92 17.23
C PHE A 98 20.52 3.34 17.96
N PHE A 99 20.29 2.89 19.20
CA PHE A 99 21.29 2.18 19.99
C PHE A 99 20.77 0.79 20.29
N GLU A 100 21.53 -0.23 19.91
CA GLU A 100 21.18 -1.62 20.21
C GLU A 100 22.05 -2.14 21.36
N LYS A 101 21.43 -2.79 22.36
CA LYS A 101 22.12 -3.32 23.54
C LYS A 101 23.26 -4.28 23.19
N GLN A 102 23.16 -4.98 22.05
CA GLN A 102 24.22 -5.88 21.57
C GLN A 102 25.55 -5.17 21.27
N TRP A 103 25.54 -3.86 21.05
CA TRP A 103 26.79 -3.11 20.82
C TRP A 103 27.66 -3.04 22.07
N LEU A 104 27.06 -3.09 23.27
CA LEU A 104 27.80 -3.18 24.54
C LEU A 104 28.58 -4.48 24.69
N LEU A 105 28.21 -5.52 23.92
CA LEU A 105 28.87 -6.81 23.94
C LEU A 105 30.08 -6.86 22.97
N LYS A 106 30.26 -5.86 22.12
CA LYS A 106 31.43 -5.81 21.24
C LYS A 106 32.69 -5.47 22.06
N PRO A 107 33.75 -6.28 21.96
CA PRO A 107 35.05 -5.89 22.50
C PRO A 107 35.43 -4.50 21.95
N ASN A 108 35.92 -3.62 22.83
CA ASN A 108 36.37 -2.26 22.49
C ASN A 108 35.27 -1.27 22.07
N PHE A 109 33.99 -1.56 22.30
CA PHE A 109 32.90 -0.62 21.99
C PHE A 109 33.07 0.73 22.72
N GLN A 110 33.44 0.69 24.00
CA GLN A 110 33.70 1.89 24.82
C GLN A 110 34.81 2.76 24.20
N THR A 111 35.92 2.16 23.80
CA THR A 111 37.05 2.87 23.17
C THR A 111 36.66 3.47 21.83
N MET A 112 35.95 2.71 20.99
CA MET A 112 35.48 3.15 19.68
C MET A 112 34.53 4.36 19.75
N VAL A 113 33.70 4.46 20.79
CA VAL A 113 32.79 5.60 20.99
C VAL A 113 33.51 6.80 21.60
N ALA A 114 34.56 6.58 22.38
CA ALA A 114 35.35 7.64 23.00
C ALA A 114 36.32 8.35 22.02
N GLU A 115 36.68 7.70 20.90
CA GLU A 115 37.62 8.23 19.89
C GLU A 115 36.97 9.14 18.83
N LYS A 116 35.75 9.64 19.06
CA LYS A 116 34.98 10.42 18.09
C LYS A 116 34.41 11.68 18.69
#